data_AF-A0A814VHM4-F1
#
_entry.id   AF-A0A814VHM4-F1
#
_cell.length_a   1.000
_cell.length_b   1.000
_cell.length_c   1.000
_cell.angle_alpha   90.00
_cell.angle_beta   90.00
_cell.angle_gamma   90.00
#
_symmetry.space_group_name_H-M   'P 1'
#
loop_
_entity.id
_entity.type
_entity.pdbx_description
1 polymer ?
#
loop_
_entity_poly.entity_id
_entity_poly.type
_entity_poly.pdbx_seq_one_letter_code
_entity_poly.pdbx_strand_id
1 'polypeptide(L)'
;MGPCCSTLSNQDVIPKTPNVVVGTPVVEEHILKEINEAVTKSVAKITAAYKGERIRIVEKMRKAAPERHENLLYYDYPDKNGSKVNELALQNVTSEVAKKKISQGIYEQIKPKLDEKTSGDPLGREALHKVVEKTIEVSVSKAVDATMKTINTNDTEPVLENQ
;
A
#
# COMPACT_ATOMS: atom_id res chain seq x y z
N MET A 1 -28.07 -34.08 46.95
CA MET A 1 -26.73 -33.50 47.18
C MET A 1 -26.41 -32.65 45.95
N GLY A 2 -26.16 -31.34 46.14
CA GLY A 2 -26.24 -30.25 45.13
C GLY A 2 -25.03 -30.12 44.17
N PRO A 3 -24.77 -28.95 43.53
CA PRO A 3 -25.37 -27.60 43.71
C PRO A 3 -26.22 -27.11 42.49
N CYS A 4 -27.18 -26.16 42.59
CA CYS A 4 -27.05 -24.68 42.68
C CYS A 4 -25.98 -24.14 41.69
N CYS A 5 -26.15 -23.14 40.82
CA CYS A 5 -26.95 -21.90 40.74
C CYS A 5 -26.66 -21.34 39.30
N SER A 6 -27.35 -20.42 38.61
CA SER A 6 -28.30 -19.38 38.99
C SER A 6 -29.12 -18.98 37.75
N THR A 7 -30.42 -18.75 37.92
CA THR A 7 -31.24 -17.96 36.99
C THR A 7 -30.80 -16.49 37.06
N LEU A 8 -30.25 -15.96 35.95
CA LEU A 8 -30.14 -14.52 35.74
C LEU A 8 -31.38 -14.02 34.96
N SER A 9 -31.85 -12.86 35.41
CA SER A 9 -33.17 -12.27 35.18
C SER A 9 -33.54 -12.05 33.71
N ASN A 10 -34.80 -12.33 33.37
CA ASN A 10 -35.46 -12.10 32.08
C ASN A 10 -35.92 -10.64 31.89
N GLN A 11 -35.15 -9.66 32.33
CA GLN A 11 -35.43 -8.24 32.11
C GLN A 11 -34.13 -7.55 31.71
N ASP A 12 -34.18 -6.79 30.61
CA ASP A 12 -33.07 -6.12 29.90
C ASP A 12 -32.34 -6.89 28.79
N VAL A 13 -33.03 -7.81 28.10
CA VAL A 13 -32.68 -8.10 26.70
C VAL A 13 -33.66 -7.36 25.80
N ILE A 14 -33.43 -6.06 25.62
CA ILE A 14 -33.75 -5.44 24.34
C ILE A 14 -32.95 -6.27 23.33
N PRO A 15 -33.56 -6.91 22.32
CA PRO A 15 -32.79 -7.49 21.25
C PRO A 15 -32.24 -6.29 20.48
N LYS A 16 -31.08 -5.77 20.91
CA LYS A 16 -30.12 -5.23 19.96
C LYS A 16 -29.66 -6.45 19.18
N THR A 17 -30.48 -6.89 18.23
CA THR A 17 -29.97 -7.60 17.08
C THR A 17 -28.86 -6.70 16.56
N PRO A 18 -27.57 -7.07 16.67
CA PRO A 18 -26.64 -6.48 15.76
C PRO A 18 -27.18 -6.90 14.39
N ASN A 19 -27.30 -5.96 13.46
CA ASN A 19 -27.34 -6.30 12.05
C ASN A 19 -26.03 -7.03 11.72
N VAL A 20 -25.90 -8.29 12.14
CA VAL A 20 -24.93 -9.23 11.62
C VAL A 20 -25.50 -9.60 10.29
N VAL A 21 -25.05 -8.89 9.25
CA VAL A 21 -25.19 -9.33 7.88
C VAL A 21 -24.50 -10.70 7.83
N VAL A 22 -25.28 -11.76 7.96
CA VAL A 22 -24.84 -13.14 7.72
C VAL A 22 -24.24 -13.16 6.32
N GLY A 23 -22.96 -13.49 6.22
CA GLY A 23 -22.30 -13.71 4.92
C GLY A 23 -21.25 -12.68 4.51
N THR A 24 -20.70 -11.85 5.41
CA THR A 24 -19.43 -11.16 5.06
C THR A 24 -18.27 -12.12 5.36
N PRO A 25 -17.56 -12.65 4.34
CA PRO A 25 -16.44 -13.55 4.60
C PRO A 25 -15.34 -12.79 5.34
N VAL A 26 -14.92 -13.30 6.48
CA VAL A 26 -13.81 -12.76 7.26
C VAL A 26 -12.51 -13.21 6.59
N VAL A 27 -11.62 -12.27 6.28
CA VAL A 27 -10.28 -12.62 5.79
C VAL A 27 -9.52 -13.28 6.95
N GLU A 28 -9.11 -14.54 6.75
CA GLU A 28 -8.36 -15.27 7.77
C GLU A 28 -7.04 -14.54 8.12
N GLU A 29 -6.64 -14.60 9.39
CA GLU A 29 -5.48 -13.86 9.91
C GLU A 29 -4.17 -14.21 9.18
N HIS A 30 -4.01 -15.47 8.77
CA HIS A 30 -2.84 -15.92 8.02
C HIS A 30 -2.77 -15.26 6.62
N ILE A 31 -3.92 -15.04 5.96
CA ILE A 31 -4.01 -14.34 4.67
C ILE A 31 -3.65 -12.86 4.86
N LEU A 32 -4.16 -12.23 5.92
CA LEU A 32 -3.80 -10.83 6.24
C LEU A 32 -2.30 -10.67 6.49
N LYS A 33 -1.67 -11.63 7.18
CA LYS A 33 -0.22 -11.63 7.39
C LYS A 33 0.54 -11.70 6.07
N GLU A 34 0.14 -12.60 5.16
CA GLU A 34 0.75 -12.72 3.84
C GLU A 34 0.57 -11.46 2.98
N ILE A 35 -0.64 -10.86 3.01
CA ILE A 35 -0.90 -9.56 2.36
C ILE A 35 0.09 -8.53 2.89
N ASN A 36 0.20 -8.39 4.21
CA ASN A 36 1.08 -7.39 4.83
C ASN A 36 2.55 -7.63 4.45
N GLU A 37 3.04 -8.86 4.49
CA GLU A 37 4.40 -9.19 4.09
C GLU A 37 4.65 -8.89 2.60
N ALA A 38 3.71 -9.22 1.72
CA ALA A 38 3.80 -8.95 0.29
C ALA A 38 3.74 -7.44 -0.01
N VAL A 39 2.90 -6.69 0.70
CA VAL A 39 2.83 -5.21 0.64
C VAL A 39 4.17 -4.62 1.06
N THR A 40 4.71 -5.00 2.23
CA THR A 40 6.00 -4.47 2.72
C THR A 40 7.13 -4.75 1.72
N LYS A 41 7.24 -5.97 1.20
CA LYS A 41 8.26 -6.33 0.20
C LYS A 41 8.10 -5.53 -1.10
N SER A 42 6.87 -5.33 -1.56
CA SER A 42 6.59 -4.61 -2.80
C SER A 42 6.85 -3.11 -2.66
N VAL A 43 6.52 -2.53 -1.50
CA VAL A 43 6.74 -1.10 -1.20
C VAL A 43 8.22 -0.78 -1.00
N ALA A 44 9.01 -1.67 -0.40
CA ALA A 44 10.46 -1.50 -0.31
C ALA A 44 11.12 -1.35 -1.70
N LYS A 45 10.57 -2.01 -2.73
CA LYS A 45 11.03 -1.85 -4.11
C LYS A 45 10.71 -0.47 -4.68
N ILE A 46 9.65 0.21 -4.20
CA ILE A 46 9.33 1.59 -4.61
C ILE A 46 10.41 2.55 -4.11
N THR A 47 10.89 2.39 -2.87
CA THR A 47 11.98 3.24 -2.35
C THR A 47 13.28 3.05 -3.14
N ALA A 48 13.60 1.83 -3.55
CA ALA A 48 14.73 1.56 -4.43
C ALA A 48 14.52 2.15 -5.84
N ALA A 49 13.32 1.98 -6.40
CA ALA A 49 12.95 2.54 -7.69
C ALA A 49 13.00 4.08 -7.70
N TYR A 50 12.60 4.72 -6.60
CA TYR A 50 12.69 6.17 -6.42
C TYR A 50 14.12 6.67 -6.56
N LYS A 51 15.07 6.06 -5.84
CA LYS A 51 16.50 6.42 -5.93
C LYS A 51 17.03 6.24 -7.35
N GLY A 52 16.66 5.14 -8.02
CA GLY A 52 17.03 4.90 -9.42
C GLY A 52 16.43 5.92 -10.38
N GLU A 53 15.18 6.30 -10.19
CA GLU A 53 14.48 7.26 -11.05
C GLU A 53 15.05 8.69 -10.90
N ARG A 54 15.45 9.10 -9.68
CA ARG A 54 16.20 10.36 -9.48
C ARG A 54 17.47 10.38 -10.32
N ILE A 55 18.29 9.34 -10.24
CA ILE A 55 19.54 9.23 -11.02
C ILE A 55 19.23 9.34 -12.52
N ARG A 56 18.19 8.63 -12.99
CA ARG A 56 17.78 8.65 -14.39
C ARG A 56 17.34 10.03 -14.87
N ILE A 57 16.56 10.77 -14.08
CA ILE A 57 16.12 12.13 -14.43
C ILE A 57 17.33 13.07 -14.53
N VAL A 58 18.25 12.99 -13.57
CA VAL A 58 19.49 13.79 -13.59
C VAL A 58 20.36 13.46 -14.81
N GLU A 59 20.49 12.18 -15.17
CA GLU A 59 21.21 11.77 -16.38
C GLU A 59 20.55 12.29 -17.66
N LYS A 60 19.21 12.30 -17.74
CA LYS A 60 18.49 12.90 -18.87
C LYS A 60 18.70 14.40 -18.95
N MET A 61 18.62 15.11 -17.82
CA MET A 61 18.94 16.53 -17.74
C MET A 61 20.36 16.79 -18.25
N ARG A 62 21.34 15.98 -17.82
CA ARG A 62 22.75 16.09 -18.26
C ARG A 62 22.90 15.91 -19.77
N LYS A 63 22.22 14.91 -20.36
CA LYS A 63 22.27 14.64 -21.80
C LYS A 63 21.54 15.70 -22.63
N ALA A 64 20.51 16.32 -22.07
CA ALA A 64 19.78 17.39 -22.73
C ALA A 64 20.52 18.74 -22.70
N ALA A 65 21.50 18.93 -21.80
CA ALA A 65 22.22 20.20 -21.69
C ALA A 65 22.87 20.61 -23.04
N PRO A 66 22.71 21.88 -23.48
CA PRO A 66 22.18 23.03 -22.75
C PRO A 66 20.64 23.21 -22.79
N GLU A 67 19.93 22.33 -23.49
CA GLU A 67 18.46 22.35 -23.59
C GLU A 67 17.78 21.93 -22.27
N ARG A 68 16.51 22.32 -22.13
CA ARG A 68 15.71 21.99 -20.95
C ARG A 68 15.12 20.58 -21.07
N HIS A 69 15.27 19.78 -20.02
CA HIS A 69 14.51 18.53 -19.85
C HIS A 69 13.35 18.79 -18.88
N GLU A 70 12.10 18.69 -19.34
CA GLU A 70 10.90 18.91 -18.50
C GLU A 70 10.93 20.26 -17.73
N ASN A 71 11.41 21.31 -18.40
CA ASN A 71 11.66 22.66 -17.84
C ASN A 71 12.79 22.73 -16.78
N LEU A 72 13.64 21.72 -16.67
CA LEU A 72 14.79 21.67 -15.77
C LEU A 72 16.10 21.78 -16.56
N LEU A 73 17.05 22.53 -16.03
CA LEU A 73 18.42 22.65 -16.55
C LEU A 73 19.39 21.88 -15.65
N TYR A 74 20.33 21.17 -16.26
CA TYR A 74 21.32 20.41 -15.50
C TYR A 74 22.22 21.29 -14.63
N TYR A 75 22.63 22.46 -15.13
CA TYR A 75 23.50 23.39 -14.40
C TYR A 75 22.87 24.00 -13.15
N ASP A 76 21.54 23.94 -13.04
CA ASP A 76 20.78 24.42 -11.88
C ASP A 76 20.51 23.30 -10.85
N TYR A 77 21.07 22.10 -11.05
CA TYR A 77 21.00 20.96 -10.13
C TYR A 77 22.31 20.82 -9.32
N PRO A 78 22.27 20.52 -8.01
CA PRO A 78 21.07 20.23 -7.20
C PRO A 78 20.31 21.45 -6.67
N ASP A 79 20.91 22.63 -6.68
CA ASP A 79 20.45 23.78 -5.87
C ASP A 79 19.03 24.27 -6.17
N LYS A 80 18.66 24.50 -7.44
CA LYS A 80 17.31 25.00 -7.80
C LYS A 80 16.36 23.89 -8.22
N ASN A 81 16.91 22.83 -8.83
CA ASN A 81 16.10 21.76 -9.44
C ASN A 81 15.96 20.51 -8.57
N GLY A 82 16.67 20.41 -7.44
CA GLY A 82 16.67 19.23 -6.56
C GLY A 82 15.27 18.80 -6.09
N SER A 83 14.47 19.74 -5.57
CA SER A 83 13.09 19.46 -5.13
C SER A 83 12.22 18.96 -6.28
N LYS A 84 12.36 19.56 -7.47
CA LYS A 84 11.53 19.21 -8.62
C LYS A 84 11.93 17.86 -9.24
N VAL A 85 13.21 17.52 -9.22
CA VAL A 85 13.69 16.17 -9.56
C VAL A 85 13.12 15.13 -8.59
N ASN A 86 13.06 15.44 -7.28
CA ASN A 86 12.48 14.56 -6.28
C ASN A 86 10.97 14.38 -6.51
N GLU A 87 10.23 15.45 -6.79
CA GLU A 87 8.81 15.41 -7.12
C GLU A 87 8.52 14.56 -8.36
N LEU A 88 9.28 14.74 -9.45
CA LEU A 88 9.12 13.95 -10.68
C LEU A 88 9.44 12.46 -10.44
N ALA A 89 10.53 12.17 -9.73
CA ALA A 89 10.89 10.80 -9.39
C ALA A 89 9.80 10.14 -8.52
N LEU A 90 9.23 10.87 -7.55
CA LEU A 90 8.12 10.39 -6.73
C LEU A 90 6.87 10.12 -7.57
N GLN A 91 6.44 11.09 -8.40
CA GLN A 91 5.25 10.93 -9.25
C GLN A 91 5.35 9.68 -10.14
N ASN A 92 6.53 9.41 -10.71
CA ASN A 92 6.72 8.25 -11.58
C ASN A 92 6.57 6.92 -10.82
N VAL A 93 7.11 6.83 -9.61
CA VAL A 93 7.14 5.57 -8.85
C VAL A 93 5.94 5.36 -7.93
N THR A 94 5.23 6.41 -7.54
CA THR A 94 4.02 6.36 -6.69
C THR A 94 2.73 6.66 -7.43
N SER A 95 2.74 6.66 -8.76
CA SER A 95 1.54 6.87 -9.58
C SER A 95 0.44 5.87 -9.26
N GLU A 96 -0.82 6.26 -9.50
CA GLU A 96 -1.97 5.35 -9.35
C GLU A 96 -1.82 4.07 -10.20
N VAL A 97 -1.16 4.18 -11.36
CA VAL A 97 -0.81 3.03 -12.18
C VAL A 97 0.17 2.10 -11.47
N ALA A 98 1.18 2.64 -10.80
CA ALA A 98 2.14 1.86 -10.01
C ALA A 98 1.45 1.18 -8.82
N LYS A 99 0.62 1.89 -8.06
CA LYS A 99 -0.19 1.33 -6.97
C LYS A 99 -1.06 0.17 -7.45
N LYS A 100 -1.78 0.36 -8.56
CA LYS A 100 -2.63 -0.67 -9.17
C LYS A 100 -1.83 -1.91 -9.60
N LYS A 101 -0.68 -1.73 -10.24
CA LYS A 101 0.20 -2.85 -10.64
C LYS A 101 0.68 -3.66 -9.44
N ILE A 102 1.03 -2.99 -8.34
CA ILE A 102 1.45 -3.66 -7.11
C ILE A 102 0.28 -4.43 -6.50
N SER A 103 -0.89 -3.81 -6.37
CA SER A 103 -2.09 -4.48 -5.85
C SER A 103 -2.45 -5.72 -6.65
N GLN A 104 -2.45 -5.63 -7.99
CA GLN A 104 -2.71 -6.77 -8.87
C GLN A 104 -1.65 -7.87 -8.70
N GLY A 105 -0.37 -7.51 -8.63
CA GLY A 105 0.71 -8.46 -8.45
C GLY A 105 0.66 -9.21 -7.11
N ILE A 106 0.20 -8.54 -6.04
CA ILE A 106 -0.01 -9.18 -4.73
C ILE A 106 -1.25 -10.08 -4.78
N TYR A 107 -2.33 -9.62 -5.40
CA TYR A 107 -3.56 -10.41 -5.53
C TYR A 107 -3.31 -11.72 -6.30
N GLU A 108 -2.61 -11.69 -7.43
CA GLU A 108 -2.30 -12.91 -8.19
C GLU A 108 -1.39 -13.89 -7.42
N GLN A 109 -0.59 -13.42 -6.44
CA GLN A 109 0.19 -14.31 -5.56
C GLN A 109 -0.70 -15.05 -4.55
N ILE A 110 -1.79 -14.41 -4.11
CA ILE A 110 -2.65 -14.90 -3.02
C ILE A 110 -3.85 -15.67 -3.57
N LYS A 111 -4.30 -15.33 -4.78
CA LYS A 111 -5.46 -15.90 -5.47
C LYS A 111 -5.51 -17.44 -5.45
N PRO A 112 -4.41 -18.20 -5.72
CA PRO A 112 -4.47 -19.66 -5.67
C PRO A 112 -4.90 -20.21 -4.30
N LYS A 113 -4.51 -19.55 -3.21
CA LYS A 113 -4.90 -19.95 -1.84
C LYS A 113 -6.36 -19.64 -1.54
N LEU A 114 -6.87 -18.54 -2.10
CA LEU A 114 -8.30 -18.20 -2.00
C LEU A 114 -9.15 -19.20 -2.77
N ASP A 115 -8.70 -19.58 -3.98
CA ASP A 115 -9.38 -20.55 -4.83
C ASP A 115 -9.43 -21.94 -4.17
N GLU A 116 -8.34 -22.38 -3.53
CA GLU A 116 -8.27 -23.64 -2.78
C GLU A 116 -9.28 -23.68 -1.63
N LYS A 117 -9.32 -22.61 -0.82
CA LYS A 117 -10.20 -22.47 0.35
C LYS A 117 -11.69 -22.42 0.01
N THR A 118 -12.01 -21.93 -1.17
CA THR A 118 -13.40 -21.72 -1.62
C THR A 118 -13.80 -22.70 -2.72
N SER A 119 -13.04 -23.79 -2.88
CA SER A 119 -13.20 -24.82 -3.93
C SER A 119 -14.62 -25.37 -4.06
N GLY A 120 -15.40 -25.41 -2.98
CA GLY A 120 -16.80 -25.88 -2.93
C GLY A 120 -17.89 -24.82 -2.74
N ASP A 121 -17.55 -23.53 -2.66
CA ASP A 121 -18.52 -22.44 -2.43
C ASP A 121 -18.29 -21.28 -3.42
N PRO A 122 -18.98 -21.27 -4.58
CA PRO A 122 -18.76 -20.25 -5.61
C PRO A 122 -19.24 -18.85 -5.20
N LEU A 123 -20.27 -18.74 -4.35
CA LEU A 123 -20.77 -17.44 -3.87
C LEU A 123 -19.83 -16.88 -2.79
N GLY A 124 -19.38 -17.73 -1.85
CA GLY A 124 -18.36 -17.37 -0.88
C GLY A 124 -17.01 -17.05 -1.53
N ARG A 125 -16.67 -17.72 -2.65
CA ARG A 125 -15.49 -17.42 -3.46
C ARG A 125 -15.52 -15.99 -3.98
N GLU A 126 -16.55 -15.61 -4.72
CA GLU A 126 -16.60 -14.27 -5.31
C GLU A 126 -16.57 -13.17 -4.23
N ALA A 127 -17.29 -13.37 -3.13
CA ALA A 127 -17.30 -12.43 -2.01
C ALA A 127 -15.92 -12.32 -1.35
N LEU A 128 -15.25 -13.44 -1.05
CA LEU A 128 -13.93 -13.44 -0.43
C LEU A 128 -12.88 -12.79 -1.33
N HIS A 129 -12.90 -13.08 -2.63
CA HIS A 129 -11.98 -12.49 -3.59
C HIS A 129 -12.12 -10.96 -3.65
N LYS A 130 -13.36 -10.43 -3.71
CA LYS A 130 -13.60 -8.97 -3.69
C LYS A 130 -13.11 -8.31 -2.41
N VAL A 131 -13.34 -8.95 -1.25
CA VAL A 131 -12.88 -8.43 0.04
C VAL A 131 -11.35 -8.41 0.11
N VAL A 132 -10.68 -9.48 -0.34
CA VAL A 132 -9.22 -9.57 -0.35
C VAL A 132 -8.61 -8.58 -1.35
N GLU A 133 -9.14 -8.48 -2.56
CA GLU A 133 -8.73 -7.50 -3.56
C GLU A 133 -8.80 -6.08 -2.97
N LYS A 134 -9.92 -5.74 -2.33
CA LYS A 134 -10.07 -4.41 -1.71
C LYS A 134 -9.13 -4.18 -0.55
N THR A 135 -8.89 -5.21 0.26
CA THR A 135 -7.95 -5.15 1.39
C THR A 135 -6.53 -4.88 0.90
N ILE A 136 -6.11 -5.54 -0.19
CA ILE A 136 -4.82 -5.32 -0.82
C ILE A 136 -4.73 -3.88 -1.35
N GLU A 137 -5.73 -3.41 -2.11
CA GLU A 137 -5.76 -2.04 -2.64
C GLU A 137 -5.57 -0.98 -1.55
N VAL A 138 -6.33 -1.09 -0.46
CA VAL A 138 -6.25 -0.14 0.65
C VAL A 138 -4.89 -0.21 1.35
N SER A 139 -4.36 -1.43 1.55
CA SER A 139 -3.08 -1.64 2.23
C SER A 139 -1.91 -1.11 1.42
N VAL A 140 -1.90 -1.38 0.10
CA VAL A 140 -0.89 -0.85 -0.82
C VAL A 140 -0.94 0.67 -0.85
N SER A 141 -2.11 1.28 -1.02
CA SER A 141 -2.24 2.74 -1.04
C SER A 141 -1.70 3.38 0.25
N LYS A 142 -2.12 2.87 1.42
CA LYS A 142 -1.62 3.37 2.71
C LYS A 142 -0.10 3.25 2.84
N ALA A 143 0.46 2.12 2.45
CA ALA A 143 1.89 1.87 2.57
C ALA A 143 2.73 2.71 1.59
N VAL A 144 2.25 2.90 0.35
CA VAL A 144 2.87 3.79 -0.64
C VAL A 144 2.83 5.24 -0.16
N ASP A 145 1.67 5.70 0.30
CA ASP A 145 1.49 7.08 0.77
C ASP A 145 2.34 7.36 2.03
N ALA A 146 2.46 6.37 2.94
CA ALA A 146 3.38 6.46 4.08
C ALA A 146 4.84 6.56 3.63
N THR A 147 5.24 5.77 2.64
CA THR A 147 6.60 5.82 2.07
C THR A 147 6.89 7.16 1.40
N MET A 148 5.92 7.72 0.68
CA MET A 148 6.02 9.05 0.09
C MET A 148 6.25 10.12 1.15
N LYS A 149 5.52 10.06 2.27
CA LYS A 149 5.73 10.98 3.39
C LYS A 149 7.15 10.87 3.94
N THR A 150 7.64 9.66 4.19
CA THR A 150 9.01 9.43 4.69
C THR A 150 10.07 9.98 3.75
N ILE A 151 9.92 9.77 2.43
CA ILE A 151 10.87 10.31 1.43
C ILE A 151 10.85 11.84 1.46
N ASN A 152 9.67 12.45 1.43
CA ASN A 152 9.55 13.92 1.48
C ASN A 152 10.18 14.51 2.74
N THR A 153 10.04 13.87 3.91
CA THR A 153 10.64 14.35 5.17
C THR A 153 12.17 14.21 5.17
N ASN A 154 12.71 13.12 4.61
CA ASN A 154 14.15 12.85 4.64
C ASN A 154 14.94 13.56 3.54
N ASP A 155 14.31 13.94 2.42
CA ASP A 155 14.95 14.69 1.32
C ASP A 155 14.70 16.22 1.41
N THR A 156 13.97 16.72 2.43
CA THR A 156 13.77 18.17 2.70
C THR A 156 14.66 18.73 3.80
N GLU A 157 15.43 17.92 4.52
CA GLU A 157 16.47 18.47 5.37
C GLU A 157 17.60 19.01 4.47
N PRO A 158 17.88 20.32 4.47
CA PRO A 158 19.16 20.76 3.96
C PRO A 158 20.21 20.03 4.79
N VAL A 159 21.16 19.37 4.13
CA VAL A 159 22.41 18.96 4.76
C VAL A 159 23.13 20.25 5.15
N LEU A 160 22.71 20.83 6.27
CA LEU A 160 23.53 21.71 7.10
C LEU A 160 24.39 20.79 7.97
N GLU A 161 25.23 19.98 7.33
CA GLU A 161 26.42 19.51 8.02
C GLU A 161 27.42 20.67 7.98
N ASN A 162 27.50 21.31 9.14
CA ASN A 162 28.31 22.47 9.42
C ASN A 162 29.79 22.25 9.04
N GLN A 163 30.35 23.39 8.65
CA GLN A 163 31.75 23.80 8.53
C GLN A 163 32.70 23.22 9.59
#